data_AF-A0A844FVQ4-F1
#
_entry.id   AF-A0A844FVQ4-F1
#
_cell.length_a   1.000
_cell.length_b   1.000
_cell.length_c   1.000
_cell.angle_alpha   90.00
_cell.angle_beta   90.00
_cell.angle_gamma   90.00
#
_symmetry.space_group_name_H-M   'P 1'
#
loop_
_entity.id
_entity.type
_entity.pdbx_description
1 polymer ?
#
loop_
_entity_poly.entity_id
_entity_poly.type
_entity_poly.pdbx_seq_one_letter_code
_entity_poly.pdbx_strand_id
1 'polypeptide(L)'
;MLDNYLDLMNITVEDMQSYFIEIDPANQVKLVSCFNIKKFKNMIYEQYDYYLQLGIHHLYEVHDYELMEKELVMMNYFFHDAPAFVSVKKAMKKLVLVLKNPISMYRLLRHIMNLDKRSLISLLYVKGYISLENAAYFSIVENEIEDAYAYLSRLDHEPSEALLALYASYDLLGAMRLTYHRTNKKPLSYAYA
;
A
#
# COMPACT_ATOMS: atom_id res chain seq x y z
N MET A 1 9.88 3.81 -4.39
CA MET A 1 9.25 4.67 -3.35
C MET A 1 7.82 4.15 -3.17
N LEU A 2 7.19 4.32 -2.01
CA LEU A 2 5.80 3.89 -1.84
C LEU A 2 4.85 4.97 -2.40
N ASP A 3 3.96 4.60 -3.32
CA ASP A 3 2.94 5.50 -3.85
C ASP A 3 1.75 5.60 -2.90
N ASN A 4 1.10 6.76 -2.87
CA ASN A 4 -0.13 6.97 -2.10
C ASN A 4 -1.23 6.01 -2.59
N TYR A 5 -1.97 5.41 -1.65
CA TYR A 5 -2.99 4.42 -2.01
C TYR A 5 -4.16 5.01 -2.80
N LEU A 6 -4.61 6.24 -2.50
CA LEU A 6 -5.74 6.84 -3.21
C LEU A 6 -5.42 7.09 -4.68
N ASP A 7 -4.20 7.57 -4.95
CA ASP A 7 -3.73 7.78 -6.32
C ASP A 7 -3.65 6.46 -7.08
N LEU A 8 -3.12 5.41 -6.43
CA LEU A 8 -3.01 4.07 -7.00
C LEU A 8 -4.38 3.45 -7.34
N MET A 9 -5.42 3.77 -6.58
CA MET A 9 -6.77 3.26 -6.82
C MET A 9 -7.55 4.05 -7.88
N ASN A 10 -6.99 5.14 -8.41
CA ASN A 10 -7.62 5.92 -9.48
C ASN A 10 -7.40 5.26 -10.86
N ILE A 11 -8.02 4.10 -11.05
CA ILE A 11 -7.84 3.25 -12.24
C ILE A 11 -8.62 3.81 -13.44
N THR A 12 -7.91 4.11 -14.52
CA THR A 12 -8.49 4.57 -15.79
C THR A 12 -8.88 3.39 -16.71
N VAL A 13 -9.61 3.67 -17.80
CA VAL A 13 -9.89 2.65 -18.83
C VAL A 13 -8.60 2.14 -19.45
N GLU A 14 -7.64 3.04 -19.70
CA GLU A 14 -6.37 2.70 -20.33
C GLU A 14 -5.57 1.74 -19.45
N ASP A 15 -5.53 1.97 -18.14
CA ASP A 15 -4.89 1.06 -17.18
C ASP A 15 -5.52 -0.34 -17.22
N MET A 16 -6.86 -0.41 -17.26
CA MET A 16 -7.58 -1.69 -17.36
C MET A 16 -7.25 -2.40 -18.68
N GLN A 17 -7.26 -1.67 -19.80
CA GLN A 17 -6.94 -2.21 -21.11
C GLN A 17 -5.52 -2.77 -21.13
N SER A 18 -4.53 -1.99 -20.70
CA SER A 18 -3.14 -2.41 -20.64
C SER A 18 -2.97 -3.69 -19.83
N TYR A 19 -3.57 -3.76 -18.64
CA TYR A 19 -3.52 -4.95 -17.80
C TYR A 19 -4.13 -6.18 -18.49
N PHE A 20 -5.34 -6.08 -19.05
CA PHE A 20 -5.97 -7.23 -19.67
C PHE A 20 -5.31 -7.65 -20.99
N ILE A 21 -4.67 -6.73 -21.71
CA ILE A 21 -3.89 -7.04 -22.91
C ILE A 21 -2.63 -7.83 -22.54
N GLU A 22 -2.01 -7.51 -21.40
CA GLU A 22 -0.83 -8.23 -20.92
C GLU A 22 -1.17 -9.67 -20.56
N ILE A 23 -2.26 -9.90 -19.82
CA ILE A 23 -2.65 -11.25 -19.39
C ILE A 23 -3.42 -12.04 -20.47
N ASP A 24 -3.98 -11.35 -21.48
CA ASP A 24 -4.72 -11.94 -22.60
C ASP A 24 -4.39 -11.26 -23.95
N PRO A 25 -3.16 -11.45 -24.48
CA PRO A 25 -2.74 -10.81 -25.72
C PRO A 25 -3.58 -11.23 -26.93
N ALA A 26 -4.16 -12.43 -26.89
CA ALA A 26 -4.97 -12.98 -27.97
C ALA A 26 -6.26 -12.17 -28.22
N ASN A 27 -6.81 -11.54 -27.18
CA ASN A 27 -8.04 -10.74 -27.29
C ASN A 27 -7.79 -9.22 -27.38
N GLN A 28 -6.55 -8.77 -27.59
CA GLN A 28 -6.17 -7.36 -27.60
C GLN A 28 -7.11 -6.47 -28.42
N VAL A 29 -7.49 -6.88 -29.64
CA VAL A 29 -8.37 -6.08 -30.53
C VAL A 29 -9.71 -5.78 -29.85
N LYS A 30 -10.29 -6.76 -29.18
CA LYS A 30 -11.55 -6.60 -28.45
C LYS A 30 -11.37 -5.67 -27.25
N LEU A 31 -10.29 -5.86 -26.48
CA LEU A 31 -10.00 -5.08 -25.28
C LEU A 31 -9.80 -3.58 -25.58
N VAL A 32 -9.03 -3.26 -26.63
CA VAL A 32 -8.76 -1.86 -27.05
C VAL A 32 -10.01 -1.16 -27.56
N SER A 33 -10.97 -1.89 -28.15
CA SER A 33 -12.19 -1.29 -28.71
C SER A 33 -13.17 -0.72 -27.66
N CYS A 34 -12.92 -0.97 -26.37
CA CYS A 34 -13.81 -0.58 -25.28
C CYS A 34 -13.37 0.73 -24.59
N PHE A 35 -13.89 1.88 -25.03
CA PHE A 35 -13.57 3.21 -24.47
C PHE A 35 -14.38 3.63 -23.23
N ASN A 36 -15.06 2.69 -22.57
CA ASN A 36 -15.98 3.00 -21.48
C ASN A 36 -15.82 2.00 -20.33
N ILE A 37 -15.55 2.49 -19.12
CA ILE A 37 -15.34 1.66 -17.92
C ILE A 37 -16.47 0.66 -17.71
N LYS A 38 -17.73 1.11 -17.80
CA LYS A 38 -18.89 0.25 -17.55
C LYS A 38 -18.97 -0.88 -18.59
N LYS A 39 -18.76 -0.57 -19.87
CA LYS A 39 -18.74 -1.59 -20.94
C LYS A 39 -17.57 -2.55 -20.77
N PHE A 40 -16.39 -2.02 -20.43
CA PHE A 40 -15.20 -2.82 -20.19
C PHE A 40 -15.42 -3.81 -19.03
N LYS A 41 -15.93 -3.33 -17.89
CA LYS A 41 -16.30 -4.20 -16.75
C LYS A 41 -17.29 -5.29 -17.14
N ASN A 42 -18.35 -4.95 -17.86
CA ASN A 42 -19.33 -5.93 -18.30
C ASN A 42 -18.69 -7.02 -19.17
N MET A 43 -17.81 -6.64 -20.11
CA MET A 43 -17.09 -7.60 -20.95
C MET A 43 -16.20 -8.56 -20.15
N ILE A 44 -15.50 -8.06 -19.13
CA ILE A 44 -14.70 -8.92 -18.24
C ILE A 44 -15.63 -9.85 -17.45
N TYR A 45 -16.75 -9.34 -16.93
CA TYR A 45 -17.70 -10.13 -16.15
C TYR A 45 -18.51 -11.14 -16.97
N GLU A 46 -18.70 -10.92 -18.27
CA GLU A 46 -19.27 -11.94 -19.18
C GLU A 46 -18.37 -13.18 -19.29
N GLN A 47 -17.07 -13.03 -19.07
CA GLN A 47 -16.08 -14.11 -19.07
C GLN A 47 -15.35 -14.16 -17.72
N TYR A 48 -16.11 -14.02 -16.63
CA TYR A 48 -15.58 -13.84 -15.28
C TYR A 48 -14.54 -14.89 -14.89
N ASP A 49 -14.88 -16.17 -15.02
CA ASP A 49 -13.99 -17.26 -14.59
C ASP A 49 -12.71 -17.34 -15.42
N TYR A 50 -12.81 -17.03 -16.72
CA TYR A 50 -11.67 -17.02 -17.64
C TYR A 50 -10.66 -15.94 -17.24
N TYR A 51 -11.12 -14.70 -17.09
CA TYR A 51 -10.24 -13.59 -16.72
C TYR A 51 -9.74 -13.69 -15.27
N LEU A 52 -10.53 -14.26 -14.37
CA LEU A 52 -10.09 -14.56 -13.01
C LEU A 52 -8.94 -15.57 -13.01
N GLN A 53 -9.04 -16.64 -13.80
CA GLN A 53 -7.99 -17.66 -13.89
C GLN A 53 -6.71 -17.08 -14.50
N LEU A 54 -6.81 -16.28 -15.57
CA LEU A 54 -5.67 -15.60 -16.17
C LEU A 54 -4.98 -14.65 -15.19
N GLY A 55 -5.76 -13.81 -14.49
CA GLY A 55 -5.20 -12.88 -13.51
C GLY A 55 -4.55 -13.60 -12.32
N ILE A 56 -5.12 -14.70 -11.84
CA ILE A 56 -4.47 -15.54 -10.82
C ILE A 56 -3.17 -16.15 -11.35
N HIS A 57 -3.17 -16.66 -12.59
CA HIS A 57 -1.98 -17.25 -13.20
C HIS A 57 -0.85 -16.22 -13.32
N HIS A 58 -1.16 -15.05 -13.86
CA HIS A 58 -0.21 -13.96 -14.04
C HIS A 58 0.37 -13.48 -12.69
N LEU A 59 -0.46 -13.38 -11.66
CA LEU A 59 -0.01 -13.02 -10.30
C LEU A 59 1.07 -13.99 -9.75
N TYR A 60 1.07 -15.26 -10.14
CA TYR A 60 2.12 -16.22 -9.74
C TYR A 60 3.42 -16.06 -10.53
N GLU A 61 3.38 -15.45 -11.71
CA GLU A 61 4.55 -15.22 -12.57
C GLU A 61 5.28 -13.93 -12.19
N VAL A 62 4.62 -13.01 -11.50
CA VAL A 62 5.24 -11.75 -11.07
C VAL A 62 6.19 -11.96 -9.89
N HIS A 63 7.44 -11.51 -10.05
CA HIS A 63 8.49 -11.59 -9.04
C HIS A 63 8.88 -10.24 -8.43
N ASP A 64 8.50 -9.14 -9.08
CA ASP A 64 8.74 -7.78 -8.59
C ASP A 64 7.57 -7.28 -7.73
N TYR A 65 7.88 -6.61 -6.62
CA TYR A 65 6.86 -6.16 -5.66
C TYR A 65 6.06 -4.94 -6.12
N GLU A 66 6.60 -4.11 -7.02
CA GLU A 66 5.86 -2.98 -7.62
C GLU A 66 4.89 -3.47 -8.67
N LEU A 67 5.33 -4.41 -9.50
CA LEU A 67 4.44 -5.08 -10.45
C LEU A 67 3.35 -5.87 -9.72
N MET A 68 3.71 -6.63 -8.67
CA MET A 68 2.74 -7.41 -7.91
C MET A 68 1.69 -6.52 -7.21
N GLU A 69 2.06 -5.31 -6.81
CA GLU A 69 1.08 -4.34 -6.31
C GLU A 69 0.07 -3.95 -7.38
N LYS A 70 0.51 -3.66 -8.61
CA LYS A 70 -0.38 -3.32 -9.72
C LYS A 70 -1.33 -4.49 -10.06
N GLU A 71 -0.81 -5.71 -10.07
CA GLU A 71 -1.62 -6.92 -10.22
C GLU A 71 -2.70 -7.03 -9.14
N LEU A 72 -2.32 -6.84 -7.87
CA LEU A 72 -3.25 -6.90 -6.75
C LEU A 72 -4.31 -5.79 -6.80
N VAL A 73 -3.96 -4.59 -7.28
CA VAL A 73 -4.90 -3.48 -7.48
C VAL A 73 -5.96 -3.87 -8.51
N MET A 74 -5.54 -4.35 -9.68
CA MET A 74 -6.46 -4.77 -10.75
C MET A 74 -7.30 -5.97 -10.32
N MET A 75 -6.68 -6.98 -9.71
CA MET A 75 -7.39 -8.16 -9.22
C MET A 75 -8.38 -7.84 -8.11
N ASN A 76 -8.07 -6.92 -7.18
CA ASN A 76 -9.06 -6.45 -6.22
C ASN A 76 -10.17 -5.64 -6.88
N TYR A 77 -9.86 -4.82 -7.89
CA TYR A 77 -10.87 -4.00 -8.56
C TYR A 77 -11.95 -4.82 -9.27
N PHE A 78 -11.58 -5.94 -9.90
CA PHE A 78 -12.51 -6.81 -10.63
C PHE A 78 -12.99 -8.02 -9.83
N PHE A 79 -12.16 -8.57 -8.95
CA PHE A 79 -12.36 -9.92 -8.40
C PHE A 79 -12.24 -9.99 -6.87
N HIS A 80 -12.39 -8.86 -6.15
CA HIS A 80 -12.19 -8.76 -4.69
C HIS A 80 -12.76 -9.94 -3.88
N ASP A 81 -14.01 -10.31 -4.19
CA ASP A 81 -14.83 -11.30 -3.47
C ASP A 81 -14.77 -12.72 -4.07
N ALA A 82 -14.00 -12.93 -5.14
CA ALA A 82 -13.88 -14.23 -5.77
C ALA A 82 -13.28 -15.26 -4.78
N PRO A 83 -13.93 -16.41 -4.50
CA PRO A 83 -13.41 -17.38 -3.52
C PRO A 83 -11.98 -17.86 -3.81
N ALA A 84 -11.64 -18.05 -5.08
CA ALA A 84 -10.30 -18.41 -5.52
C ALA A 84 -9.29 -17.30 -5.18
N PHE A 85 -9.60 -16.04 -5.49
CA PHE A 85 -8.70 -14.91 -5.22
C PHE A 85 -8.57 -14.62 -3.72
N VAL A 86 -9.65 -14.75 -2.95
CA VAL A 86 -9.60 -14.67 -1.48
C VAL A 86 -8.66 -15.74 -0.89
N SER A 87 -8.68 -16.95 -1.45
CA SER A 87 -7.78 -18.03 -1.05
C SER A 87 -6.33 -17.71 -1.37
N VAL A 88 -6.07 -17.13 -2.55
CA VAL A 88 -4.74 -16.64 -2.95
C VAL A 88 -4.24 -15.55 -2.00
N LYS A 89 -5.05 -14.51 -1.73
CA LYS A 89 -4.72 -13.46 -0.74
C LYS A 89 -4.34 -14.04 0.62
N LYS A 90 -5.08 -15.05 1.10
CA LYS A 90 -4.79 -15.72 2.37
C LYS A 90 -3.44 -16.45 2.36
N ALA A 91 -3.08 -17.10 1.25
CA ALA A 91 -1.79 -17.74 1.09
C ALA A 91 -0.66 -16.71 1.02
N MET A 92 -0.81 -15.68 0.18
CA MET A 92 0.15 -14.59 0.02
C MET A 92 0.42 -13.85 1.33
N LYS A 93 -0.62 -13.57 2.13
CA LYS A 93 -0.46 -12.91 3.44
C LYS A 93 0.63 -13.55 4.29
N LYS A 94 0.66 -14.88 4.34
CA LYS A 94 1.65 -15.62 5.14
C LYS A 94 3.06 -15.39 4.62
N LEU A 95 3.24 -15.36 3.29
CA LEU A 95 4.53 -15.15 2.64
C LEU A 95 5.01 -13.71 2.76
N VAL A 96 4.10 -12.74 2.61
CA VAL A 96 4.40 -11.31 2.68
C VAL A 96 4.81 -10.89 4.09
N LEU A 97 4.20 -11.47 5.14
CA LEU A 97 4.56 -11.18 6.53
C LEU A 97 5.99 -11.62 6.91
N VAL A 98 6.63 -12.48 6.11
CA VAL A 98 8.02 -12.92 6.35
C VAL A 98 9.04 -12.05 5.60
N LEU A 99 8.58 -11.08 4.79
CA LEU A 99 9.48 -10.19 4.06
C LEU A 99 10.25 -9.31 5.03
N LYS A 100 11.58 -9.28 4.87
CA LYS A 100 12.46 -8.43 5.68
C LYS A 100 12.34 -6.95 5.33
N ASN A 101 11.88 -6.63 4.12
CA ASN A 101 11.70 -5.25 3.68
C ASN A 101 10.32 -4.73 4.12
N PRO A 102 10.25 -3.77 5.07
CA PRO A 102 8.98 -3.28 5.59
C PRO A 102 8.13 -2.56 4.54
N ILE A 103 8.76 -1.88 3.59
CA ILE A 103 8.08 -1.13 2.52
C ILE A 103 7.40 -2.13 1.59
N SER A 104 8.11 -3.13 1.08
CA SER A 104 7.55 -4.16 0.21
C SER A 104 6.45 -4.97 0.92
N MET A 105 6.64 -5.27 2.20
CA MET A 105 5.62 -5.92 3.03
C MET A 105 4.35 -5.08 3.10
N TYR A 106 4.45 -3.82 3.52
CA TYR A 106 3.29 -2.93 3.67
C TYR A 106 2.59 -2.69 2.32
N ARG A 107 3.38 -2.45 1.27
CA ARG A 107 2.93 -2.29 -0.12
C ARG A 107 1.96 -3.38 -0.55
N LEU A 108 2.27 -4.64 -0.25
CA LEU A 108 1.40 -5.76 -0.63
C LEU A 108 0.27 -5.99 0.39
N LEU A 109 0.56 -5.85 1.69
CA LEU A 109 -0.45 -6.12 2.73
C LEU A 109 -1.64 -5.17 2.65
N ARG A 110 -1.47 -3.92 2.22
CA ARG A 110 -2.58 -2.96 2.05
C ARG A 110 -3.61 -3.37 0.99
N HIS A 111 -3.26 -4.32 0.12
CA HIS A 111 -4.16 -4.90 -0.90
C HIS A 111 -4.62 -6.32 -0.57
N ILE A 112 -3.86 -7.04 0.25
CA ILE A 112 -4.15 -8.42 0.65
C ILE A 112 -5.09 -8.47 1.86
N MET A 113 -4.92 -7.53 2.80
CA MET A 113 -5.69 -7.49 4.03
C MET A 113 -6.90 -6.57 3.90
N ASN A 114 -8.05 -7.04 4.37
CA ASN A 114 -9.26 -6.24 4.43
C ASN A 114 -9.26 -5.34 5.68
N LEU A 115 -8.35 -4.37 5.72
CA LEU A 115 -8.22 -3.35 6.76
C LEU A 115 -8.07 -1.98 6.11
N ASP A 116 -8.55 -0.94 6.78
CA ASP A 116 -8.14 0.42 6.45
C ASP A 116 -6.66 0.64 6.79
N LYS A 117 -6.08 1.69 6.22
CA LYS A 117 -4.62 1.89 6.13
C LYS A 117 -4.06 2.20 7.50
N ARG A 118 -4.75 3.09 8.22
CA ARG A 118 -4.50 3.41 9.62
C ARG A 118 -4.49 2.16 10.51
N SER A 119 -5.55 1.33 10.43
CA SER A 119 -5.64 0.09 11.20
C SER A 119 -4.53 -0.90 10.84
N LEU A 120 -4.18 -1.02 9.56
CA LEU A 120 -3.09 -1.89 9.10
C LEU A 120 -1.74 -1.42 9.64
N ILE A 121 -1.40 -0.14 9.51
CA ILE A 121 -0.13 0.44 10.01
C ILE A 121 -0.02 0.21 11.52
N SER A 122 -1.08 0.53 12.27
CA SER A 122 -1.13 0.32 13.71
C SER A 122 -0.94 -1.15 14.09
N LEU A 123 -1.64 -2.06 13.42
CA LEU A 123 -1.51 -3.50 13.64
C LEU A 123 -0.07 -3.98 13.38
N LEU A 124 0.54 -3.57 12.27
CA LEU A 124 1.90 -3.97 11.93
C LEU A 124 2.92 -3.46 12.95
N TYR A 125 2.74 -2.24 13.43
CA TYR A 125 3.58 -1.66 14.48
C TYR A 125 3.42 -2.41 15.81
N VAL A 126 2.19 -2.60 16.29
CA VAL A 126 1.91 -3.29 17.57
C VAL A 126 2.41 -4.74 17.56
N LYS A 127 2.38 -5.39 16.40
CA LYS A 127 2.89 -6.76 16.24
C LYS A 127 4.40 -6.83 16.00
N GLY A 128 5.10 -5.70 15.94
CA GLY A 128 6.56 -5.64 15.82
C GLY A 128 7.07 -5.92 14.40
N TYR A 129 6.22 -5.88 13.38
CA TYR A 129 6.65 -6.05 11.98
C TYR A 129 7.35 -4.80 11.43
N ILE A 130 7.04 -3.62 11.99
CA ILE A 130 7.57 -2.34 11.52
C ILE A 130 8.01 -1.48 12.71
N SER A 131 9.02 -0.64 12.50
CA SER A 131 9.49 0.34 13.49
C SER A 131 8.55 1.55 13.57
N LEU A 132 8.76 2.41 14.57
CA LEU A 132 8.11 3.72 14.66
C LEU A 132 8.39 4.60 13.42
N GLU A 133 9.61 4.57 12.88
CA GLU A 133 9.96 5.34 11.68
C GLU A 133 9.19 4.84 10.45
N ASN A 134 9.08 3.51 10.28
CA ASN A 134 8.30 2.93 9.20
C ASN A 134 6.82 3.27 9.34
N ALA A 135 6.28 3.18 10.55
CA ALA A 135 4.88 3.54 10.82
C ALA A 135 4.62 5.02 10.50
N ALA A 136 5.50 5.92 10.93
CA ALA A 136 5.44 7.34 10.58
C ALA A 136 5.50 7.55 9.06
N TYR A 137 6.46 6.94 8.38
CA TYR A 137 6.61 7.04 6.93
C TYR A 137 5.35 6.59 6.19
N PHE A 138 4.80 5.41 6.54
CA PHE A 138 3.56 4.93 5.92
C PHE A 138 2.38 5.85 6.22
N SER A 139 2.23 6.33 7.45
CA SER A 139 1.20 7.29 7.79
C SER A 139 1.30 8.58 6.95
N ILE A 140 2.51 9.09 6.68
CA ILE A 140 2.68 10.27 5.81
C ILE A 140 2.27 9.95 4.38
N VAL A 141 2.75 8.83 3.83
CA VAL A 141 2.42 8.41 2.46
C VAL A 141 0.92 8.24 2.28
N GLU A 142 0.22 7.72 3.28
CA GLU A 142 -1.24 7.51 3.26
C GLU A 142 -2.04 8.75 3.71
N ASN A 143 -1.38 9.89 3.92
CA ASN A 143 -1.98 11.16 4.35
C ASN A 143 -2.65 11.13 5.74
N GLU A 144 -2.21 10.22 6.62
CA GLU A 144 -2.61 10.10 8.04
C GLU A 144 -1.66 10.93 8.93
N ILE A 145 -1.66 12.25 8.73
CA ILE A 145 -0.65 13.18 9.26
C ILE A 145 -0.61 13.24 10.81
N GLU A 146 -1.76 13.13 11.47
CA GLU A 146 -1.82 13.12 12.94
C GLU A 146 -1.15 11.87 13.54
N ASP A 147 -1.37 10.70 12.91
CA ASP A 147 -0.73 9.46 13.34
C ASP A 147 0.77 9.48 13.06
N ALA A 148 1.18 10.07 11.93
CA ALA A 148 2.59 10.29 11.62
C ALA A 148 3.29 11.10 12.72
N TYR A 149 2.67 12.21 13.16
CA TYR A 149 3.17 13.00 14.30
C TYR A 149 3.28 12.15 15.56
N ALA A 150 2.25 11.38 15.88
CA ALA A 150 2.22 10.53 17.07
C ALA A 150 3.39 9.53 17.08
N TYR A 151 3.68 8.87 15.96
CA TYR A 151 4.82 7.98 15.83
C TYR A 151 6.17 8.70 15.92
N LEU A 152 6.34 9.83 15.21
CA LEU A 152 7.58 10.61 15.22
C LEU A 152 7.92 11.18 16.61
N SER A 153 6.90 11.60 17.37
CA SER A 153 7.06 12.17 18.71
C SER A 153 7.53 11.16 19.77
N ARG A 154 7.38 9.87 19.48
CA ARG A 154 7.73 8.72 20.33
C ARG A 154 9.10 8.13 20.01
N LEU A 155 9.78 8.60 18.96
CA LEU A 155 11.14 8.15 18.64
C LEU A 155 12.12 8.63 19.71
N ASP A 156 12.94 7.70 20.21
CA ASP A 156 13.98 7.97 21.21
C ASP A 156 15.22 8.64 20.60
N HIS A 157 15.41 8.51 19.28
CA HIS A 157 16.49 9.12 18.50
C HIS A 157 15.94 10.09 17.46
N GLU A 158 16.81 10.90 16.87
CA GLU A 158 16.44 11.85 15.82
C GLU A 158 16.02 11.11 14.54
N PRO A 159 14.83 11.38 13.97
CA PRO A 159 14.39 10.74 12.74
C PRO A 159 15.31 11.18 11.60
N SER A 160 15.43 10.36 10.57
CA SER A 160 16.20 10.75 9.39
C SER A 160 15.73 12.08 8.79
N GLU A 161 16.66 12.90 8.30
CA GLU A 161 16.37 14.20 7.68
C GLU A 161 15.38 14.06 6.51
N ALA A 162 15.50 12.98 5.72
CA ALA A 162 14.59 12.69 4.62
C ALA A 162 13.14 12.48 5.10
N LEU A 163 12.94 11.79 6.22
CA LEU A 163 11.61 11.57 6.80
C LEU A 163 11.01 12.86 7.37
N LEU A 164 11.85 13.70 8.01
CA LEU A 164 11.42 15.01 8.50
C LEU A 164 11.06 15.96 7.36
N ALA A 165 11.86 15.98 6.30
CA ALA A 165 11.60 16.77 5.11
C ALA A 165 10.30 16.33 4.43
N LEU A 166 10.06 15.02 4.33
CA LEU A 166 8.80 14.46 3.84
C LEU A 166 7.63 14.88 4.73
N TYR A 167 7.72 14.75 6.05
CA TYR A 167 6.65 15.18 6.94
C TYR A 167 6.33 16.68 6.78
N ALA A 168 7.37 17.52 6.72
CA ALA A 168 7.24 18.97 6.56
C ALA A 168 6.61 19.38 5.21
N SER A 169 6.73 18.55 4.16
CA SER A 169 6.06 18.83 2.89
C SER A 169 4.55 18.64 2.94
N TYR A 170 4.04 17.90 3.93
CA TYR A 170 2.60 17.71 4.17
C TYR A 170 2.07 18.62 5.30
N ASP A 171 2.85 18.81 6.38
CA ASP A 171 2.47 19.64 7.52
C ASP A 171 3.66 20.39 8.13
N LEU A 172 3.90 21.61 7.62
CA LEU A 172 4.97 22.48 8.10
C LEU A 172 4.80 22.88 9.57
N LEU A 173 3.57 23.15 10.02
CA LEU A 173 3.30 23.55 11.41
C LEU A 173 3.50 22.36 12.35
N GLY A 174 3.05 21.17 11.96
CA GLY A 174 3.33 19.92 12.66
C GLY A 174 4.82 19.65 12.78
N ALA A 175 5.59 19.88 11.70
CA ALA A 175 7.05 19.72 11.72
C ALA A 175 7.71 20.69 12.72
N MET A 176 7.31 21.96 12.74
CA MET A 176 7.80 22.93 13.75
C MET A 176 7.45 22.49 15.17
N ARG A 177 6.23 22.01 15.39
CA ARG A 177 5.80 21.46 16.69
C ARG A 177 6.60 20.24 17.10
N LEU A 178 6.95 19.37 16.16
CA LEU A 178 7.75 18.17 16.41
C LEU A 178 9.17 18.57 16.86
N THR A 179 9.79 19.51 16.17
CA THR A 179 11.11 20.07 16.56
C THR A 179 11.06 20.67 17.96
N TYR A 180 10.02 21.46 18.28
CA TYR A 180 9.82 22.02 19.62
C TYR A 180 9.61 20.94 20.69
N HIS A 181 8.78 19.94 20.42
CA HIS A 181 8.52 18.81 21.33
C HIS A 181 9.80 18.04 21.66
N ARG A 182 10.65 17.81 20.65
CA ARG A 182 11.90 17.06 20.81
C ARG A 182 12.98 17.87 21.53
N THR A 183 13.10 19.17 21.23
CA THR A 183 14.06 20.07 21.92
C THR A 183 13.71 20.33 23.39
N ASN A 184 12.43 20.30 23.77
CA ASN A 184 11.99 20.51 25.15
C ASN A 184 11.82 19.21 25.96
N LYS A 185 11.91 18.05 25.32
CA LYS A 185 12.24 16.78 26.01
C LYS A 185 13.70 16.82 26.48
N LYS A 186 14.02 17.67 27.46
CA LYS A 186 15.23 17.47 28.27
C LYS A 186 15.06 16.17 29.07
N PRO A 187 16.10 15.33 29.22
CA PRO A 187 16.07 14.32 30.26
C PRO A 187 15.87 15.07 31.59
N LEU A 188 14.92 14.63 32.41
CA LEU A 188 14.97 14.95 33.83
C LEU A 188 16.30 14.39 34.34
N SER A 189 17.35 15.22 34.38
CA SER A 189 18.51 14.89 35.19
C SER A 189 17.97 14.82 36.62
N TYR A 190 17.82 13.61 37.14
CA TYR A 190 17.83 13.42 38.58
C TYR A 190 19.19 13.91 39.05
N ALA A 191 19.27 15.19 39.41
CA ALA A 191 20.29 15.70 40.28
C ALA A 191 19.97 15.15 41.67
N TYR A 192 20.36 13.90 41.91
CA TYR A 192 20.82 13.48 43.22
C TYR A 192 22.27 13.92 43.32
N ALA A 193 22.49 15.00 44.06
CA ALA A 193 23.64 15.29 44.91
C ALA A 193 23.43 16.65 45.57
#